data_AF-A0A926EXT1-F1
#
_entry.id   AF-A0A926EXT1-F1
#
_cell.length_a   1.000
_cell.length_b   1.000
_cell.length_c   1.000
_cell.angle_alpha   90.00
_cell.angle_beta   90.00
_cell.angle_gamma   90.00
#
_symmetry.space_group_name_H-M   'P 1'
#
loop_
_entity.id
_entity.type
_entity.pdbx_description
1 polymer ?
#
loop_
_entity_poly.entity_id
_entity_poly.type
_entity_poly.pdbx_seq_one_letter_code
_entity_poly.pdbx_strand_id
1 'polypeptide(L)'
;MASNNNSNRILNPNARQALNQMKLEIASELGLSNYDSIDKGQLPSRENGYVGGYMTRRLVEQAQNSLAGTPGTQSQTPTQR
;
A
#
# COMPACT_ATOMS: atom_id res chain seq x y z
N MET A 1 28.28 -1.55 -1.28
CA MET A 1 27.23 -0.89 -0.47
C MET A 1 25.89 -1.53 -0.82
N ALA A 2 25.25 -2.22 0.12
CA ALA A 2 23.96 -2.84 -0.11
C ALA A 2 22.87 -1.76 -0.08
N SER A 3 22.39 -1.37 -1.26
CA SER A 3 21.16 -0.59 -1.37
C SER A 3 20.04 -1.52 -0.91
N ASN A 4 19.73 -1.48 0.40
CA ASN A 4 18.59 -2.17 1.00
C ASN A 4 17.31 -1.51 0.49
N ASN A 5 17.05 -1.74 -0.79
CA ASN A 5 15.75 -1.58 -1.40
C ASN A 5 14.86 -2.59 -0.69
N ASN A 6 14.21 -2.14 0.38
CA ASN A 6 13.09 -2.82 1.02
C ASN A 6 11.90 -2.78 0.05
N SER A 7 12.10 -3.29 -1.17
CA SER A 7 11.08 -3.51 -2.16
C SER A 7 10.37 -4.77 -1.73
N ASN A 8 9.30 -4.61 -0.95
CA ASN A 8 8.22 -5.58 -0.96
C ASN A 8 7.99 -5.96 -2.42
N ARG A 9 8.19 -7.24 -2.76
CA ARG A 9 8.06 -7.70 -4.14
C ARG A 9 6.62 -7.42 -4.57
N ILE A 10 6.49 -6.51 -5.53
CA ILE A 10 5.20 -6.14 -6.08
C ILE A 10 4.69 -7.34 -6.88
N LEU A 11 3.69 -8.03 -6.34
CA LEU A 11 3.12 -9.22 -6.95
C LEU A 11 2.35 -8.91 -8.24
N ASN A 12 1.73 -7.73 -8.30
CA ASN A 12 1.04 -7.24 -9.49
C ASN A 12 1.77 -6.01 -10.06
N PRO A 13 2.52 -6.15 -11.16
CA PRO A 13 3.28 -5.06 -11.77
C PRO A 13 2.44 -3.81 -12.09
N ASN A 14 1.17 -4.00 -12.43
CA ASN A 14 0.26 -2.90 -12.76
C ASN A 14 -0.04 -2.01 -11.53
N ALA A 15 0.10 -2.55 -10.31
CA ALA A 15 -0.09 -1.79 -9.09
C ALA A 15 1.13 -0.92 -8.72
N ARG A 16 2.27 -1.08 -9.39
CA ARG A 16 3.53 -0.42 -9.00
C ARG A 16 3.43 1.11 -8.97
N GLN A 17 2.78 1.71 -9.95
CA GLN A 17 2.59 3.15 -9.99
C GLN A 17 1.68 3.63 -8.85
N ALA A 18 0.55 2.96 -8.64
CA ALA A 18 -0.39 3.28 -7.57
C ALA A 18 0.25 3.14 -6.16
N LEU A 19 1.02 2.07 -5.94
CA LEU A 19 1.74 1.84 -4.69
C LEU A 19 2.84 2.88 -4.46
N ASN A 20 3.55 3.29 -5.51
CA ASN A 20 4.54 4.35 -5.40
C ASN A 20 3.89 5.69 -5.03
N GLN A 21 2.78 6.04 -5.66
CA GLN A 21 2.02 7.24 -5.35
C GLN A 21 1.56 7.25 -3.89
N MET A 22 0.93 6.15 -3.44
CA MET A 22 0.49 5.99 -2.05
C MET A 22 1.65 6.13 -1.05
N LYS A 23 2.81 5.55 -1.35
CA LYS A 23 4.01 5.67 -0.51
C LYS A 23 4.47 7.12 -0.38
N LEU A 24 4.41 7.91 -1.46
CA LEU A 24 4.78 9.32 -1.44
C LEU A 24 3.79 10.17 -0.65
N GLU A 25 2.49 9.89 -0.79
CA GLU A 25 1.44 10.55 -0.02
C GLU A 25 1.61 10.29 1.48
N ILE A 26 1.79 9.03 1.87
CA ILE A 26 2.00 8.64 3.27
C ILE A 26 3.30 9.24 3.83
N ALA A 27 4.38 9.23 3.06
CA ALA A 27 5.62 9.86 3.50
C ALA A 27 5.42 11.36 3.72
N SER A 28 4.68 12.03 2.84
CA SER A 28 4.35 13.46 2.97
C SER A 28 3.50 13.73 4.21
N GLU A 29 2.50 12.90 4.48
CA GLU A 29 1.66 12.97 5.70
C GLU A 29 2.46 12.78 6.99
N LEU A 30 3.48 11.91 6.95
CA LEU A 30 4.39 11.68 8.07
C LEU A 30 5.47 12.76 8.22
N GLY A 31 5.43 13.81 7.39
CA GLY A 31 6.38 14.94 7.43
C GLY A 31 7.69 14.69 6.70
N LEU A 32 7.82 13.56 5.99
CA LEU A 32 9.01 13.22 5.20
C LEU A 32 8.93 13.86 3.81
N SER A 33 9.47 15.06 3.69
CA SER A 33 9.60 15.76 2.40
C SER A 33 10.64 15.05 1.52
N ASN A 34 10.38 14.93 0.21
CA ASN A 34 11.33 14.38 -0.77
C ASN A 34 11.74 12.91 -0.54
N TYR A 35 10.85 12.08 0.00
CA TYR A 35 11.11 10.66 0.29
C TYR A 35 11.55 9.82 -0.93
N ASP A 36 11.24 10.26 -2.15
CA ASP A 36 11.69 9.63 -3.38
C ASP A 36 13.19 9.82 -3.64
N SER A 37 13.67 11.03 -3.36
CA SER A 37 15.03 11.50 -3.68
C SER A 37 16.00 11.38 -2.50
N ILE A 38 15.48 11.25 -1.28
CA ILE A 38 16.29 11.04 -0.08
C ILE A 38 16.90 9.65 -0.09
N ASP A 39 18.21 9.59 0.18
CA ASP A 39 18.89 8.34 0.49
C ASP A 39 18.26 7.74 1.76
N LYS A 40 17.57 6.62 1.56
CA LYS A 40 16.89 5.87 2.62
C LYS A 40 17.87 5.38 3.69
N GLY A 41 19.17 5.32 3.39
CA GLY A 41 20.22 5.02 4.36
C GLY A 41 20.54 6.16 5.33
N GLN A 42 20.20 7.41 5.00
CA GLN A 42 20.37 8.57 5.89
C GLN A 42 19.15 8.81 6.79
N LEU A 43 17.98 8.30 6.38
CA LEU A 43 16.76 8.36 7.17
C LEU A 43 16.83 7.38 8.35
N PRO A 44 16.37 7.79 9.55
CA PRO A 44 16.18 6.88 10.67
C PRO A 44 15.41 5.62 10.25
N SER A 45 15.96 4.45 10.56
CA SER A 45 15.35 3.15 10.22
C SER A 45 13.90 3.03 10.71
N ARG A 46 13.60 3.69 11.84
CA ARG A 46 12.27 3.76 12.42
C ARG A 46 11.29 4.52 11.53
N GLU A 47 11.68 5.65 10.95
CA GLU A 47 10.83 6.46 10.06
C GLU A 47 10.56 5.74 8.74
N ASN A 48 11.60 5.16 8.14
CA ASN A 48 11.43 4.29 6.96
C ASN A 48 10.47 3.12 7.23
N GLY A 49 10.59 2.49 8.41
CA GLY A 49 9.70 1.42 8.85
C GLY A 49 8.26 1.90 9.03
N TYR A 50 8.07 3.09 9.62
CA TYR A 50 6.74 3.67 9.80
C TYR A 50 6.03 3.92 8.46
N VAL A 51 6.71 4.47 7.46
CA VAL A 51 6.12 4.69 6.12
C VAL A 51 5.60 3.39 5.52
N GLY A 52 6.43 2.33 5.51
CA GLY A 52 6.05 1.03 4.96
C GLY A 52 4.92 0.34 5.75
N GLY A 53 4.97 0.46 7.09
CA GLY A 53 3.92 -0.06 7.97
C GLY A 53 2.58 0.65 7.77
N TYR A 54 2.59 1.98 7.64
CA TYR A 54 1.39 2.78 7.41
C TYR A 54 0.77 2.51 6.03
N MET A 55 1.61 2.33 5.00
CA MET A 55 1.17 1.90 3.67
C MET A 55 0.47 0.55 3.71
N THR A 56 1.03 -0.42 4.44
CA THR A 56 0.42 -1.75 4.57
C THR A 56 -0.91 -1.68 5.32
N ARG A 57 -0.99 -0.86 6.38
CA ARG A 57 -2.21 -0.67 7.16
C ARG A 57 -3.35 -0.12 6.29
N ARG A 58 -3.09 0.95 5.53
CA ARG A 58 -4.06 1.55 4.61
C ARG A 58 -4.53 0.58 3.53
N LEU A 59 -3.61 -0.20 2.94
CA LEU A 59 -3.98 -1.23 1.95
C LEU A 59 -4.91 -2.28 2.55
N VAL A 60 -4.63 -2.72 3.78
CA VAL A 60 -5.48 -3.68 4.49
C VAL A 60 -6.84 -3.06 4.82
N GLU A 61 -6.89 -1.81 5.28
CA GLU A 61 -8.14 -1.09 5.55
C GLU A 61 -8.99 -0.94 4.27
N GLN A 62 -8.39 -0.56 3.14
CA GLN A 62 -9.09 -0.48 1.85
C GLN A 62 -9.61 -1.85 1.39
N ALA A 63 -8.81 -2.91 1.56
CA ALA A 63 -9.22 -4.26 1.23
C ALA A 63 -10.37 -4.72 2.14
N GLN A 64 -10.30 -4.45 3.44
CA GLN A 64 -11.37 -4.74 4.40
C GLN A 64 -12.67 -4.01 4.03
N ASN A 65 -12.60 -2.72 3.68
CA ASN A 65 -13.78 -1.97 3.26
C ASN A 65 -14.37 -2.50 1.95
N SER A 66 -13.54 -2.92 1.00
CA SER A 66 -13.99 -3.50 -0.27
C SER A 66 -14.66 -4.87 -0.05
N LEU A 67 -14.11 -5.69 0.85
CA LEU A 67 -14.67 -6.99 1.22
C LEU A 67 -15.94 -6.84 2.06
N ALA A 68 -15.97 -5.90 3.02
CA ALA A 68 -17.14 -5.59 3.83
C ALA A 68 -18.27 -4.98 3.01
N GLY A 69 -17.94 -4.22 1.96
CA GLY A 69 -18.87 -3.69 0.96
C GLY A 69 -19.34 -4.71 -0.09
N THR A 70 -18.91 -5.97 0.01
CA THR A 70 -19.49 -7.09 -0.73
C THR A 70 -20.44 -7.85 0.22
N PRO A 71 -21.67 -7.34 0.49
CA PRO A 71 -22.71 -8.21 1.03
C PRO A 71 -22.88 -9.33 0.02
N GLY A 72 -22.85 -10.57 0.52
CA GLY A 72 -22.80 -11.75 -0.33
C GLY A 72 -23.74 -11.66 -1.51
N THR A 73 -23.25 -12.04 -2.69
CA THR A 73 -24.08 -12.48 -3.81
C THR A 73 -24.89 -13.70 -3.36
N GLN A 74 -25.95 -13.44 -2.60
CA GLN A 74 -27.06 -14.35 -2.41
C GLN A 74 -28.12 -13.98 -3.44
N SER A 75 -28.59 -15.01 -4.13
CA SER A 75 -29.91 -15.11 -4.72
C SER A 75 -30.15 -14.37 -6.03
N GLN A 76 -29.92 -15.08 -7.13
CA GLN A 76 -30.95 -15.21 -8.18
C GLN A 76 -30.60 -16.42 -9.07
N THR A 77 -31.10 -17.60 -8.68
CA THR A 77 -31.35 -18.69 -9.62
C THR A 77 -32.70 -18.38 -10.26
N PRO A 78 -32.78 -17.99 -11.54
CA PRO A 78 -34.05 -18.06 -12.24
C PRO A 78 -34.29 -19.53 -12.56
N THR A 79 -35.00 -20.23 -11.67
CA THR A 79 -35.75 -21.42 -12.07
C THR A 79 -36.84 -20.95 -13.03
N GLN A 80 -36.54 -20.97 -14.33
CA GLN A 80 -37.55 -20.85 -15.38
C GLN A 80 -38.02 -22.26 -15.75
N ARG A 81 -39.33 -22.33 -15.93
CA ARG A 81 -40.15 -23.50 -16.19
C ARG A 81 -39.89 -24.10 -17.57
#